data_AF-A1E0W7-F1
#
_entry.id   AF-A1E0W7-F1
#
_cell.length_a   1.000
_cell.length_b   1.000
_cell.length_c   1.000
_cell.angle_alpha   90.00
_cell.angle_beta   90.00
_cell.angle_gamma   90.00
#
_symmetry.space_group_name_H-M   'P 1'
#
loop_
_entity.id
_entity.type
_entity.pdbx_description
1 polymer ?
#
loop_
_entity_poly.entity_id
_entity_poly.type
_entity_poly.pdbx_seq_one_letter_code
_entity_poly.pdbx_strand_id
1 'polypeptide(L)'
;LLQALNGFVLVVTTDALVFYASSTIQDYLGFQQSDVIHHSVYELIHTEDRAEFQRQLHWALNPSQCPDSGQKMDEANGLSQPAVYYNPDQVPPENSSSMERCFVCRLRCLLDNSSGFLAMNFQGRLKYLHGQNKKGKDGSILPPQLALFAIATPLQPPSILEIRTKNFIFRTKHKLDFTPTGCDAKGRIVLGYTEAELCMRGSGYQFIHAADMLYCAEYHIRMIKTGESGM
;
A
#
# COMPACT_ATOMS: atom_id res chain seq x y z
N LEU A 1 -20.96 3.65 0.44
CA LEU A 1 -19.84 2.82 -0.07
C LEU A 1 -18.47 3.45 0.27
N LEU A 2 -18.20 4.69 -0.13
CA LEU A 2 -16.90 5.35 0.12
C LEU A 2 -16.56 5.52 1.61
N GLN A 3 -17.55 5.82 2.47
CA GLN A 3 -17.36 5.90 3.93
C GLN A 3 -17.05 4.56 4.60
N ALA A 4 -17.24 3.42 3.90
CA ALA A 4 -16.89 2.09 4.41
C ALA A 4 -15.47 1.66 4.01
N LEU A 5 -14.79 2.47 3.18
CA LEU A 5 -13.38 2.27 2.86
C LEU A 5 -12.53 2.94 3.94
N ASN A 6 -11.56 2.22 4.50
CA ASN A 6 -10.55 2.77 5.41
C ASN A 6 -9.49 3.59 4.64
N GLY A 7 -9.94 4.46 3.72
CA GLY A 7 -9.10 5.25 2.85
C GLY A 7 -9.91 6.06 1.84
N PHE A 8 -9.26 6.43 0.74
CA PHE A 8 -9.88 7.14 -0.36
C PHE A 8 -9.53 6.51 -1.71
N VAL A 9 -10.41 6.70 -2.68
CA VAL A 9 -10.19 6.27 -4.06
C VAL A 9 -9.40 7.35 -4.79
N LEU A 10 -8.40 6.94 -5.56
CA LEU A 10 -7.60 7.82 -6.40
C LEU A 10 -7.47 7.21 -7.80
N VAL A 11 -7.66 8.05 -8.82
CA VAL A 11 -7.41 7.72 -10.22
C VAL A 11 -6.36 8.69 -10.77
N VAL A 12 -5.22 8.15 -11.15
CA VAL A 12 -4.08 8.93 -11.67
C VAL A 12 -3.73 8.44 -13.06
N THR A 13 -3.71 9.33 -14.04
CA THR A 13 -3.32 8.98 -15.41
C THR A 13 -1.80 8.83 -15.53
N THR A 14 -1.31 8.18 -16.59
CA THR A 14 0.13 7.95 -16.80
C THR A 14 0.95 9.23 -16.99
N ASP A 15 0.30 10.35 -17.31
CA ASP A 15 0.87 11.71 -17.30
C ASP A 15 0.95 12.32 -15.88
N ALA A 16 0.70 11.51 -14.85
CA ALA A 16 0.71 11.88 -13.42
C ALA A 16 -0.37 12.89 -13.02
N LEU A 17 -1.41 13.09 -13.83
CA LEU A 17 -2.55 13.93 -13.48
C LEU A 17 -3.54 13.18 -12.58
N VAL A 18 -4.02 13.81 -11.51
CA VAL A 18 -5.13 13.26 -10.74
C VAL A 18 -6.43 13.48 -11.52
N PHE A 19 -6.97 12.41 -12.07
CA PHE A 19 -8.25 12.44 -12.79
C PHE A 19 -9.45 12.44 -11.84
N TYR A 20 -9.34 11.69 -10.74
CA TYR A 20 -10.37 11.61 -9.73
C TYR A 20 -9.77 11.32 -8.36
N ALA A 21 -10.33 11.93 -7.32
CA ALA A 21 -10.13 11.56 -5.92
C ALA A 21 -11.50 11.49 -5.25
N SER A 22 -11.76 10.56 -4.33
CA SER A 22 -13.02 10.59 -3.56
C SER A 22 -12.99 11.71 -2.51
N SER A 23 -14.16 12.21 -2.12
CA SER A 23 -14.30 13.26 -1.10
C SER A 23 -13.66 12.89 0.25
N THR A 24 -13.57 11.59 0.56
CA THR A 24 -12.92 11.09 1.79
C THR A 24 -11.43 11.42 1.87
N ILE A 25 -10.77 11.86 0.79
CA ILE A 25 -9.38 12.35 0.86
C ILE A 25 -9.19 13.47 1.89
N GLN A 26 -10.23 14.28 2.11
CA GLN A 26 -10.23 15.34 3.13
C GLN A 26 -10.05 14.76 4.53
N ASP A 27 -10.70 13.62 4.83
CA ASP A 27 -10.67 12.99 6.15
C ASP A 27 -9.29 12.39 6.48
N TYR A 28 -8.52 12.01 5.46
CA TYR A 28 -7.23 11.34 5.64
C TYR A 28 -6.02 12.27 5.46
N LEU A 29 -6.10 13.24 4.54
CA LEU A 29 -4.98 14.12 4.19
C LEU A 29 -5.30 15.61 4.38
N GLY A 30 -6.56 15.98 4.60
CA GLY A 30 -6.98 17.38 4.80
C GLY A 30 -7.18 18.20 3.52
N PHE A 31 -7.01 17.60 2.34
CA PHE A 31 -7.22 18.30 1.07
C PHE A 31 -8.68 18.28 0.62
N GLN A 32 -9.16 19.37 0.03
CA GLN A 32 -10.41 19.36 -0.72
C GLN A 32 -10.22 18.62 -2.05
N GLN A 33 -11.26 17.91 -2.47
CA GLN A 33 -11.25 17.19 -3.75
C GLN A 33 -10.93 18.13 -4.94
N SER A 34 -11.49 19.34 -4.93
CA SER A 34 -11.28 20.36 -5.96
C SER A 34 -9.83 20.81 -6.12
N ASP A 35 -9.07 20.79 -5.02
CA ASP A 35 -7.70 21.29 -4.96
C ASP A 35 -6.70 20.26 -5.47
N VAL A 36 -7.14 19.00 -5.58
CA VAL A 36 -6.31 17.86 -5.96
C VAL A 36 -6.60 17.43 -7.40
N ILE A 37 -7.86 17.44 -7.82
CA ILE A 37 -8.24 17.04 -9.18
C ILE A 37 -7.58 17.98 -10.20
N HIS A 38 -7.14 17.41 -11.32
CA HIS A 38 -6.44 18.11 -12.41
C HIS A 38 -5.09 18.73 -12.03
N HIS A 39 -4.54 18.39 -10.87
CA HIS A 39 -3.17 18.72 -10.50
C HIS A 39 -2.27 17.49 -10.63
N SER A 40 -0.96 17.74 -10.66
CA SER A 40 0.02 16.67 -10.68
C SER A 40 0.02 15.93 -9.34
N VAL A 41 -0.11 14.60 -9.36
CA VAL A 41 -0.03 13.78 -8.14
C VAL A 41 1.30 13.97 -7.40
N TYR A 42 2.36 14.38 -8.11
CA TYR A 42 3.67 14.64 -7.51
C TYR A 42 3.70 15.85 -6.57
N GLU A 43 2.69 16.74 -6.64
CA GLU A 43 2.51 17.81 -5.65
C GLU A 43 2.07 17.26 -4.29
N LEU A 44 1.44 16.09 -4.29
CA LEU A 44 1.06 15.38 -3.07
C LEU A 44 2.13 14.40 -2.61
N ILE A 45 2.99 13.88 -3.49
CA ILE A 45 3.95 12.82 -3.15
C ILE A 45 5.26 13.39 -2.59
N HIS A 46 5.76 12.75 -1.51
CA HIS A 46 7.09 13.03 -0.96
C HIS A 46 8.17 12.85 -2.04
N THR A 47 9.15 13.76 -2.09
CA THR A 47 10.15 13.82 -3.19
C THR A 47 10.89 12.51 -3.43
N GLU A 48 11.27 11.80 -2.37
CA GLU A 48 11.95 10.50 -2.42
C GLU A 48 11.09 9.37 -3.02
N ASP A 49 9.76 9.45 -2.94
CA ASP A 49 8.85 8.39 -3.38
C ASP A 49 8.38 8.61 -4.84
N ARG A 50 8.71 9.76 -5.45
CA ARG A 50 8.24 10.14 -6.80
C ARG A 50 8.69 9.17 -7.88
N ALA A 51 9.96 8.75 -7.85
CA ALA A 51 10.52 7.82 -8.83
C ALA A 51 9.83 6.45 -8.76
N GLU A 52 9.52 5.99 -7.54
CA GLU A 52 8.79 4.75 -7.33
C GLU A 52 7.36 4.84 -7.85
N PHE A 53 6.65 5.91 -7.48
CA PHE A 53 5.28 6.12 -7.95
C PHE A 53 5.21 6.18 -9.48
N GLN A 54 6.16 6.87 -10.12
CA GLN A 54 6.27 6.91 -11.57
C GLN A 54 6.45 5.53 -12.19
N ARG A 55 7.28 4.67 -11.58
CA ARG A 55 7.46 3.29 -12.00
C ARG A 55 6.15 2.51 -11.93
N GLN A 56 5.36 2.72 -10.87
CA GLN A 56 4.06 2.07 -10.68
C GLN A 56 3.02 2.52 -11.71
N LEU A 57 3.12 3.72 -12.27
CA LEU A 57 2.25 4.16 -13.37
C LEU A 57 2.58 3.47 -14.71
N HIS A 58 3.80 2.97 -14.89
CA HIS A 58 4.19 2.27 -16.11
C HIS A 58 3.69 0.82 -16.10
N TRP A 59 3.07 0.34 -17.19
CA TRP A 59 2.54 -1.04 -17.24
C TRP A 59 3.62 -2.11 -17.00
N ALA A 60 4.83 -1.88 -17.53
CA ALA A 60 5.98 -2.77 -17.38
C ALA A 60 6.90 -2.44 -16.18
N LEU A 61 6.52 -1.50 -15.32
CA LEU A 61 7.34 -1.09 -14.16
C LEU A 61 8.77 -0.62 -14.55
N ASN A 62 8.92 0.09 -15.69
CA ASN A 62 10.20 0.55 -16.26
C ASN A 62 11.24 -0.55 -16.53
N PRO A 63 11.08 -1.39 -17.57
CA PRO A 63 12.19 -2.16 -18.09
C PRO A 63 13.11 -1.20 -18.85
N SER A 64 14.30 -0.94 -18.33
CA SER A 64 15.27 -0.08 -19.01
C SER A 64 15.68 -0.70 -20.37
N GLN A 65 15.34 0.03 -21.43
CA GLN A 65 16.02 0.19 -22.72
C GLN A 65 16.40 -1.07 -23.50
N CYS A 66 15.63 -1.35 -24.56
CA CYS A 66 16.12 -2.11 -25.70
C CYS A 66 17.23 -1.27 -26.39
N PRO A 67 18.44 -1.80 -26.62
CA PRO A 67 19.52 -1.04 -27.24
C PRO A 67 19.36 -1.09 -28.76
N ASP A 68 18.39 -0.38 -29.33
CA ASP A 68 18.43 -0.10 -30.78
C ASP A 68 17.63 1.15 -31.19
N SER A 69 18.12 2.32 -30.80
CA SER A 69 17.99 3.53 -31.62
C SER A 69 18.90 4.59 -31.04
N GLY A 70 20.08 4.76 -31.63
CA GLY A 70 20.94 5.88 -31.28
C GLY A 70 20.26 7.21 -31.60
N GLN A 71 20.25 8.14 -30.64
CA GLN A 71 20.74 9.51 -30.82
C GLN A 71 20.76 10.28 -29.48
N LYS A 72 21.76 11.16 -29.40
CA LYS A 72 22.36 11.86 -28.26
C LYS A 72 21.45 12.84 -27.49
N MET A 73 21.63 12.84 -26.16
CA MET A 73 22.05 13.97 -25.27
C MET A 73 21.25 15.29 -25.27
N ASP A 74 20.61 15.62 -24.13
CA ASP A 74 21.01 16.74 -23.24
C ASP A 74 20.10 16.86 -21.99
N GLU A 75 20.72 17.08 -20.83
CA GLU A 75 20.10 17.43 -19.54
C GLU A 75 19.76 18.93 -19.47
N ALA A 76 18.54 19.29 -19.04
CA ALA A 76 18.25 20.38 -18.10
C ALA A 76 16.73 20.58 -17.93
N ASN A 77 16.26 20.57 -16.68
CA ASN A 77 15.01 21.17 -16.16
C ASN A 77 13.74 21.17 -17.04
N GLY A 78 12.77 20.32 -16.67
CA GLY A 78 11.36 20.51 -17.04
C GLY A 78 10.59 19.20 -17.10
N LEU A 79 9.62 19.02 -16.20
CA LEU A 79 8.65 17.92 -16.21
C LEU A 79 7.75 18.01 -17.46
N SER A 80 8.24 17.53 -18.60
CA SER A 80 7.43 17.36 -19.80
C SER A 80 7.79 16.02 -20.41
N GLN A 81 7.30 14.94 -19.81
CA GLN A 81 7.32 13.65 -20.49
C GLN A 81 6.23 13.66 -21.58
N PRO A 82 6.55 13.31 -22.83
CA PRO A 82 5.55 13.11 -23.86
C PRO A 82 4.58 12.02 -23.40
N ALA A 83 3.28 12.20 -23.66
CA ALA A 83 2.27 11.20 -23.39
C ALA A 83 2.75 9.84 -23.91
N VAL A 84 2.97 8.88 -23.01
CA VAL A 84 3.45 7.55 -23.36
C VAL A 84 2.29 6.81 -24.02
N TYR A 85 2.22 6.90 -25.35
CA TYR A 85 1.30 6.10 -26.13
C TYR A 85 1.84 4.67 -26.18
N TYR A 86 1.20 3.77 -25.45
CA TYR A 86 1.53 2.36 -25.51
C TYR A 86 1.01 1.77 -26.81
N ASN A 87 1.87 1.04 -27.52
CA ASN A 87 1.45 0.24 -28.66
C ASN A 87 0.52 -0.89 -28.13
N PRO A 88 -0.74 -0.99 -28.58
CA PRO A 88 -1.72 -1.94 -28.02
C PRO A 88 -1.23 -3.40 -28.04
N ASP A 89 -0.36 -3.74 -28.98
CA ASP A 89 0.20 -5.09 -29.16
C ASP A 89 1.20 -5.50 -28.05
N GLN A 90 1.70 -4.54 -27.26
CA GLN A 90 2.70 -4.79 -26.20
C GLN A 90 2.10 -4.77 -24.80
N VAL A 91 0.86 -4.30 -24.64
CA VAL A 91 0.20 -4.17 -23.35
C VAL A 91 -0.46 -5.50 -22.99
N PRO A 92 -0.13 -6.10 -21.83
CA PRO A 92 -0.82 -7.30 -21.36
C PRO A 92 -2.34 -7.09 -21.30
N PRO A 93 -3.16 -8.14 -21.45
CA PRO A 93 -4.60 -8.04 -21.29
C PRO A 93 -4.95 -7.32 -19.98
N GLU A 94 -5.98 -6.47 -19.96
CA GLU A 94 -6.34 -5.68 -18.77
C GLU A 94 -6.55 -6.53 -17.49
N ASN A 95 -6.82 -7.83 -17.66
CA ASN A 95 -6.98 -8.79 -16.58
C ASN A 95 -5.71 -9.54 -16.13
N SER A 96 -4.53 -9.19 -16.65
CA SER A 96 -3.25 -9.78 -16.22
C SER A 96 -2.80 -9.29 -14.84
N SER A 97 -2.14 -10.17 -14.08
CA SER A 97 -1.53 -9.81 -12.79
C SER A 97 -0.48 -8.70 -12.92
N SER A 98 0.16 -8.55 -14.08
CA SER A 98 1.12 -7.48 -14.36
C SER A 98 0.52 -6.07 -14.33
N MET A 99 -0.81 -5.93 -14.32
CA MET A 99 -1.50 -4.65 -14.16
C MET A 99 -1.85 -4.32 -12.71
N GLU A 100 -1.75 -5.29 -11.79
CA GLU A 100 -2.02 -5.07 -10.36
C GLU A 100 -0.92 -4.22 -9.73
N ARG A 101 -1.31 -3.34 -8.80
CA ARG A 101 -0.40 -2.42 -8.12
C ARG A 101 -0.66 -2.49 -6.62
N CYS A 102 0.40 -2.79 -5.88
CA CYS A 102 0.40 -2.79 -4.42
C CYS A 102 1.74 -2.19 -3.96
N PHE A 103 1.72 -0.97 -3.42
CA PHE A 103 2.93 -0.27 -3.02
C PHE A 103 2.63 0.76 -1.94
N VAL A 104 3.68 1.18 -1.23
CA VAL A 104 3.58 2.24 -0.23
C VAL A 104 4.14 3.54 -0.80
N CYS A 105 3.45 4.65 -0.54
CA CYS A 105 3.93 5.98 -0.90
C CYS A 105 3.49 6.99 0.17
N ARG A 106 4.37 7.91 0.52
CA ARG A 106 4.07 9.02 1.44
C ARG A 106 3.40 10.14 0.68
N LEU A 107 2.23 10.54 1.16
CA LEU A 107 1.50 11.69 0.67
C LEU A 107 1.55 12.82 1.69
N ARG A 108 1.59 14.07 1.21
CA ARG A 108 1.45 15.26 2.02
C ARG A 108 0.14 15.16 2.80
N CYS A 109 0.20 15.53 4.07
CA CYS A 109 -0.93 15.48 4.99
C CYS A 109 -1.00 16.80 5.75
N LEU A 110 -2.13 17.49 5.63
CA LEU A 110 -2.40 18.75 6.33
C LEU A 110 -2.95 18.52 7.74
N LEU A 111 -3.28 17.27 8.09
CA LEU A 111 -3.84 16.89 9.40
C LEU A 111 -2.76 16.44 10.39
N ASP A 112 -1.55 16.10 9.90
CA ASP A 112 -0.45 15.61 10.73
C ASP A 112 0.43 16.76 11.23
N ASN A 113 0.69 16.78 12.54
CA ASN A 113 1.52 17.78 13.22
C ASN A 113 3.00 17.40 13.31
N SER A 114 3.40 16.23 12.79
CA SER A 114 4.78 15.73 12.89
C SER A 114 5.62 16.07 11.64
N SER A 115 5.43 15.30 10.56
CA SER A 115 6.25 15.38 9.34
C SER A 115 5.55 16.10 8.19
N GLY A 116 4.23 16.29 8.28
CA GLY A 116 3.40 16.79 7.19
C GLY A 116 3.23 15.78 6.05
N PHE A 117 3.61 14.52 6.27
CA PHE A 117 3.43 13.41 5.33
C PHE A 117 2.88 12.18 6.05
N LEU A 118 1.97 11.46 5.37
CA LEU A 118 1.37 10.22 5.84
C LEU A 118 1.71 9.10 4.86
N ALA A 119 2.27 8.00 5.35
CA ALA A 119 2.49 6.80 4.56
C ALA A 119 1.15 6.14 4.22
N MET A 120 0.93 5.86 2.94
CA MET A 120 -0.31 5.27 2.43
C MET A 120 0.04 3.97 1.70
N ASN A 121 -0.73 2.93 1.94
CA ASN A 121 -0.72 1.74 1.10
C ASN A 121 -1.69 1.94 -0.08
N PHE A 122 -1.18 1.84 -1.29
CA PHE A 122 -1.93 1.90 -2.52
C PHE A 122 -2.21 0.48 -2.99
N GLN A 123 -3.49 0.13 -3.14
CA GLN A 123 -3.92 -1.13 -3.72
C GLN A 123 -4.85 -0.86 -4.90
N GLY A 124 -4.49 -1.36 -6.08
CA GLY A 124 -5.21 -1.00 -7.30
C GLY A 124 -4.74 -1.72 -8.54
N ARG A 125 -5.09 -1.15 -9.69
CA ARG A 125 -4.76 -1.68 -11.01
C ARG A 125 -4.62 -0.58 -12.05
N LEU A 126 -3.74 -0.78 -13.02
CA LEU A 126 -3.76 -0.02 -14.27
C LEU A 126 -4.89 -0.49 -15.18
N LYS A 127 -5.69 0.45 -15.71
CA LYS A 127 -6.76 0.19 -16.69
C LYS A 127 -6.88 1.34 -17.69
N TYR A 128 -7.50 1.10 -18.83
CA TYR A 128 -7.80 2.17 -19.77
C TYR A 128 -8.89 3.10 -19.23
N LEU A 129 -8.57 4.39 -19.17
CA LEU A 129 -9.49 5.45 -18.80
C LEU A 129 -10.24 5.95 -20.04
N HIS A 130 -11.50 5.56 -20.14
CA HIS A 130 -12.39 5.89 -21.26
C HIS A 130 -13.11 7.22 -21.02
N GLY A 131 -13.59 7.85 -22.10
CA GLY A 131 -14.47 9.03 -22.01
C GLY A 131 -13.77 10.36 -21.73
N GLN A 132 -12.43 10.43 -21.82
CA GLN A 132 -11.70 11.69 -21.60
C GLN A 132 -11.90 12.73 -22.71
N ASN A 133 -12.44 12.35 -23.88
CA ASN A 133 -12.71 13.22 -25.03
C ASN A 133 -11.57 14.20 -25.37
N LYS A 134 -10.32 13.83 -25.10
CA LYS A 134 -9.15 14.66 -25.38
C LYS A 134 -8.97 14.74 -26.89
N LYS A 135 -8.79 15.96 -27.41
CA LYS A 135 -8.48 16.20 -28.83
C LYS A 135 -6.98 16.47 -28.99
N GLY A 136 -6.38 15.83 -29.98
CA GLY A 136 -5.01 16.11 -30.40
C GLY A 136 -4.89 17.53 -30.98
N LYS A 137 -3.65 17.97 -31.24
CA LYS A 137 -3.38 19.29 -31.86
C LYS A 137 -4.01 19.43 -33.25
N ASP A 138 -4.29 18.31 -33.88
CA ASP A 138 -4.95 18.13 -35.17
C ASP A 138 -6.49 18.00 -35.07
N GLY A 139 -7.05 18.06 -33.85
CA GLY A 139 -8.48 17.88 -33.61
C GLY A 139 -8.95 16.42 -33.60
N SER A 140 -8.05 15.45 -33.78
CA SER A 140 -8.35 14.02 -33.71
C SER A 140 -8.69 13.59 -32.28
N ILE A 141 -9.57 12.60 -32.12
CA ILE A 141 -9.88 12.05 -30.79
C ILE A 141 -8.72 11.15 -30.37
N LEU A 142 -8.10 11.47 -29.23
CA LEU A 142 -7.01 10.66 -28.69
C LEU A 142 -7.55 9.35 -28.12
N PRO A 143 -6.83 8.22 -28.31
CA PRO A 143 -7.23 6.95 -27.73
C PRO A 143 -7.24 7.00 -26.19
N PRO A 144 -8.00 6.12 -25.52
CA PRO A 144 -7.94 5.97 -24.06
C PRO A 144 -6.50 5.76 -23.58
N GLN A 145 -6.09 6.47 -22.55
CA GLN A 145 -4.79 6.25 -21.89
C GLN A 145 -4.95 5.36 -20.66
N LEU A 146 -3.85 4.74 -20.24
CA LEU A 146 -3.82 4.02 -18.97
C LEU A 146 -3.92 4.99 -17.79
N ALA A 147 -4.56 4.52 -16.72
CA ALA A 147 -4.60 5.18 -15.43
C ALA A 147 -4.54 4.15 -14.32
N LEU A 148 -3.91 4.53 -13.21
CA LEU A 148 -3.95 3.79 -11.95
C LEU A 148 -5.28 4.05 -11.26
N PHE A 149 -6.08 3.01 -11.10
CA PHE A 149 -7.28 3.01 -10.25
C PHE A 149 -6.91 2.33 -8.93
N ALA A 150 -6.79 3.10 -7.86
CA ALA A 150 -6.33 2.60 -6.58
C ALA A 150 -7.17 3.10 -5.40
N ILE A 151 -7.12 2.33 -4.32
CA ILE A 151 -7.53 2.75 -2.99
C ILE A 151 -6.25 3.05 -2.23
N ALA A 152 -6.16 4.24 -1.66
CA ALA A 152 -5.08 4.65 -0.76
C ALA A 152 -5.59 4.58 0.67
N THR A 153 -5.00 3.71 1.49
CA THR A 153 -5.35 3.52 2.91
C THR A 153 -4.18 3.93 3.78
N PRO A 154 -4.38 4.60 4.93
CA PRO A 154 -3.34 4.81 5.94
C PRO A 154 -2.56 3.54 6.19
N LEU A 155 -1.25 3.63 6.04
CA LEU A 155 -0.34 2.66 6.61
C LEU A 155 -0.34 2.93 8.12
N GLN A 156 -1.42 2.56 8.80
CA GLN A 156 -1.39 2.52 10.26
C GLN A 156 -0.33 1.49 10.64
N PRO A 157 0.58 1.80 11.60
CA PRO A 157 1.21 0.73 12.35
C PRO A 157 0.06 -0.15 12.84
N PRO A 158 0.08 -1.47 12.61
CA PRO A 158 -1.04 -2.32 12.99
C PRO A 158 -1.36 -2.04 14.45
N SER A 159 -2.46 -1.34 14.70
CA SER A 159 -2.90 -1.14 16.07
C SER A 159 -3.32 -2.51 16.56
N ILE A 160 -2.96 -2.87 17.78
CA ILE A 160 -3.38 -4.14 18.41
C ILE A 160 -4.90 -4.38 18.32
N LEU A 161 -5.68 -3.32 18.07
CA LEU A 161 -7.12 -3.33 17.86
C LEU A 161 -7.55 -3.80 16.46
N GLU A 162 -6.77 -3.58 15.40
CA GLU A 162 -7.15 -3.96 14.02
C GLU A 162 -7.05 -5.48 13.77
N ILE A 163 -6.25 -6.19 14.56
CA ILE A 163 -6.21 -7.67 14.63
C ILE A 163 -7.59 -8.24 15.06
N ARG A 164 -8.52 -7.42 15.56
CA ARG A 164 -9.86 -7.86 16.01
C ARG A 164 -10.85 -8.20 14.90
N THR A 165 -10.54 -7.97 13.62
CA THR A 165 -11.57 -8.04 12.57
C THR A 165 -11.71 -9.39 11.84
N LYS A 166 -11.20 -10.50 12.41
CA LYS A 166 -11.74 -11.85 12.12
C LYS A 166 -11.61 -12.74 13.34
N ASN A 167 -12.60 -12.73 14.24
CA ASN A 167 -13.07 -13.79 15.16
C ASN A 167 -12.11 -14.86 15.75
N PHE A 168 -10.79 -14.69 15.74
CA PHE A 168 -9.80 -15.71 16.14
C PHE A 168 -8.81 -15.22 17.20
N ILE A 169 -9.04 -14.05 17.81
CA ILE A 169 -8.27 -13.67 19.02
C ILE A 169 -8.72 -14.52 20.20
N PHE A 170 -7.74 -15.12 20.87
CA PHE A 170 -7.84 -15.84 22.13
C PHE A 170 -6.75 -15.34 23.08
N ARG A 171 -6.84 -15.70 24.35
CA ARG A 171 -5.89 -15.31 25.40
C ARG A 171 -5.19 -16.54 25.97
N THR A 172 -3.88 -16.45 26.12
CA THR A 172 -3.05 -17.40 26.87
C THR A 172 -2.40 -16.71 28.06
N LYS A 173 -2.08 -17.49 29.09
CA LYS A 173 -1.28 -17.05 30.24
C LYS A 173 0.04 -17.79 30.23
N HIS A 174 1.12 -17.11 30.58
CA HIS A 174 2.47 -17.67 30.58
C HIS A 174 3.24 -17.26 31.84
N LYS A 175 4.21 -18.09 32.25
CA LYS A 175 5.29 -17.69 33.16
C LYS A 175 6.28 -16.77 32.44
N LEU A 176 7.18 -16.14 33.20
CA LEU A 176 8.29 -15.32 32.65
C LEU A 176 9.31 -16.12 31.83
N ASP A 177 9.28 -17.46 31.89
CA ASP A 177 10.09 -18.34 31.04
C ASP A 177 9.34 -18.79 29.75
N PHE A 178 8.22 -18.13 29.45
CA PHE A 178 7.31 -18.41 28.34
C PHE A 178 6.51 -19.73 28.44
N THR A 179 6.59 -20.47 29.54
CA THR A 179 5.78 -21.68 29.79
C THR A 179 4.29 -21.32 29.87
N PRO A 180 3.39 -21.92 29.05
CA PRO A 180 1.95 -21.68 29.14
C PRO A 180 1.37 -22.23 30.45
N THR A 181 0.48 -21.46 31.06
CA THR A 181 -0.22 -21.79 32.32
C THR A 181 -1.73 -21.75 32.21
N GLY A 182 -2.27 -21.33 31.07
CA GLY A 182 -3.69 -21.40 30.81
C GLY A 182 -4.08 -20.77 29.48
N CYS A 183 -5.32 -21.03 29.06
CA CYS A 183 -5.88 -20.53 27.80
C CYS A 183 -7.39 -20.32 27.91
N ASP A 184 -7.94 -19.29 27.27
CA ASP A 184 -9.38 -19.09 27.25
C ASP A 184 -10.12 -20.13 26.38
N ALA A 185 -11.45 -20.20 26.53
CA ALA A 185 -12.28 -21.19 25.82
C ALA A 185 -12.15 -21.11 24.28
N LYS A 186 -11.77 -19.94 23.76
CA LYS A 186 -11.64 -19.69 22.34
C LYS A 186 -10.30 -20.18 21.80
N GLY A 187 -9.26 -20.21 22.63
CA GLY A 187 -7.96 -20.75 22.23
C GLY A 187 -8.01 -22.20 21.80
N ARG A 188 -8.90 -23.01 22.39
CA ARG A 188 -9.13 -24.40 21.91
C ARG A 188 -9.63 -24.44 20.47
N ILE A 189 -10.53 -23.53 20.09
CA ILE A 189 -11.11 -23.47 18.75
C ILE A 189 -10.04 -23.04 17.73
N VAL A 190 -9.15 -22.13 18.13
CA VAL A 190 -8.15 -21.53 17.24
C VAL A 190 -6.88 -22.39 17.12
N LEU A 191 -6.38 -22.90 18.24
CA LEU A 191 -5.12 -23.65 18.31
C LEU A 191 -5.30 -25.16 18.11
N GLY A 192 -6.50 -25.69 18.32
CA GLY A 192 -6.78 -27.12 18.31
C GLY A 192 -6.31 -27.89 19.55
N TYR A 193 -5.65 -27.23 20.51
CA TYR A 193 -5.21 -27.82 21.78
C TYR A 193 -6.21 -27.55 22.92
N THR A 194 -6.40 -28.54 23.79
CA THR A 194 -6.98 -28.32 25.11
C THR A 194 -6.00 -27.53 25.99
N GLU A 195 -6.52 -26.86 27.02
CA GLU A 195 -5.69 -26.14 27.99
C GLU A 195 -4.65 -27.06 28.66
N ALA A 196 -5.05 -28.30 29.00
CA ALA A 196 -4.15 -29.29 29.57
C ALA A 196 -3.00 -29.64 28.61
N GLU A 197 -3.28 -29.87 27.33
CA GLU A 197 -2.24 -30.15 26.32
C GLU A 197 -1.29 -28.97 26.13
N LEU A 198 -1.81 -27.74 26.16
CA LEU A 198 -0.99 -26.54 26.04
C LEU A 198 -0.04 -26.40 27.24
N CYS A 199 -0.51 -26.69 28.46
CA CYS A 199 0.27 -26.55 29.69
C CYS A 199 1.26 -27.71 29.93
N MET A 200 1.04 -28.89 29.35
CA MET A 200 1.90 -30.06 29.54
C MET A 200 3.18 -30.04 28.69
N ARG A 201 3.23 -29.26 27.60
CA ARG A 201 4.36 -29.27 26.66
C ARG A 201 5.56 -28.41 27.09
N GLY A 202 5.60 -27.90 28.31
CA GLY A 202 6.74 -27.11 28.78
C GLY A 202 6.77 -25.71 28.15
N SER A 203 7.86 -25.32 27.50
CA SER A 203 8.03 -23.94 27.03
C SER A 203 7.13 -23.60 25.84
N GLY A 204 6.58 -22.37 25.83
CA GLY A 204 5.76 -21.84 24.74
C GLY A 204 6.48 -21.82 23.38
N TYR A 205 7.81 -21.80 23.38
CA TYR A 205 8.61 -21.86 22.14
C TYR A 205 8.40 -23.14 21.33
N GLN A 206 7.90 -24.22 21.93
CA GLN A 206 7.57 -25.45 21.20
C GLN A 206 6.42 -25.29 20.21
N PHE A 207 5.59 -24.25 20.40
CA PHE A 207 4.47 -23.94 19.52
C PHE A 207 4.83 -22.90 18.43
N ILE A 208 6.05 -22.39 18.46
CA ILE A 208 6.53 -21.37 17.52
C ILE A 208 7.24 -22.05 16.35
N HIS A 209 6.94 -21.60 15.14
CA HIS A 209 7.62 -22.09 13.94
C HIS A 209 9.12 -21.75 14.01
N ALA A 210 9.98 -22.68 13.56
CA ALA A 210 11.44 -22.55 13.72
C ALA A 210 12.01 -21.25 13.09
N ALA A 211 11.45 -20.81 11.96
CA ALA A 211 11.85 -19.57 11.29
C ALA A 211 11.58 -18.29 12.12
N ASP A 212 10.61 -18.35 13.04
CA ASP A 212 10.17 -17.19 13.84
C ASP A 212 10.79 -17.19 15.25
N MET A 213 11.57 -18.21 15.59
CA MET A 213 12.05 -18.44 16.96
C MET A 213 12.97 -17.33 17.45
N LEU A 214 13.86 -16.84 16.58
CA LEU A 214 14.77 -15.74 16.92
C LEU A 214 13.99 -14.45 17.22
N TYR A 215 13.04 -14.10 16.36
CA TYR A 215 12.19 -12.92 16.53
C TYR A 215 11.35 -13.00 17.81
N CYS A 216 10.74 -14.16 18.06
CA CYS A 216 9.96 -14.39 19.28
C CYS A 216 10.82 -14.24 20.55
N ALA A 217 12.05 -14.78 20.53
CA ALA A 217 12.97 -14.69 21.65
C ALA A 217 13.44 -13.25 21.92
N GLU A 218 13.75 -12.47 20.87
CA GLU A 218 14.12 -11.06 21.00
C GLU A 218 13.01 -10.24 21.67
N TYR A 219 11.76 -10.43 21.23
CA TYR A 219 10.60 -9.73 21.79
C TYR A 219 10.29 -10.17 23.23
N HIS A 220 10.44 -11.46 23.52
CA HIS A 220 10.29 -11.97 24.88
C HIS A 220 11.32 -11.34 25.83
N ILE A 221 12.60 -11.27 25.44
CA ILE A 221 13.65 -10.60 26.22
C ILE A 221 13.33 -9.12 26.42
N ARG A 222 12.86 -8.44 25.37
CA ARG A 222 12.47 -7.03 25.46
C ARG A 222 11.33 -6.82 26.45
N MET A 223 10.27 -7.63 26.36
CA MET A 223 9.14 -7.60 27.29
C MET A 223 9.59 -7.78 28.75
N ILE A 224 10.53 -8.69 29.03
CA ILE A 224 11.07 -8.87 30.40
C ILE A 224 11.79 -7.61 30.87
N LYS A 225 12.55 -6.95 29.98
CA LYS A 225 13.39 -5.80 30.33
C LYS A 225 12.58 -4.50 30.47
N THR A 226 11.59 -4.29 29.62
CA THR A 226 10.88 -3.01 29.51
C THR A 226 9.44 -3.06 29.99
N GLY A 227 8.88 -4.25 30.19
CA GLY A 227 7.44 -4.44 30.42
C GLY A 227 6.58 -4.23 29.17
N GLU A 228 7.19 -3.88 28.03
CA GLU A 228 6.49 -3.57 26.78
C GLU A 228 6.50 -4.79 25.85
N SER A 229 5.32 -5.33 25.54
CA SER A 229 5.18 -6.45 24.62
C SER A 229 5.25 -6.05 23.13
N GLY A 230 5.59 -4.79 22.82
CA GLY A 230 5.69 -4.29 21.44
C GLY A 230 4.35 -4.19 20.72
N MET A 231 3.30 -3.78 21.44
CA MET A 231 1.97 -3.47 20.89
C MET A 231 1.73 -1.98 20.90
#